data_AF-A0A2W4ZRL8-F1
#
_entry.id   AF-A0A2W4ZRL8-F1
#
_cell.length_a   1.000
_cell.length_b   1.000
_cell.length_c   1.000
_cell.angle_alpha   90.00
_cell.angle_beta   90.00
_cell.angle_gamma   90.00
#
_symmetry.space_group_name_H-M   'P 1'
#
loop_
_entity.id
_entity.type
_entity.pdbx_description
1 polymer ?
#
loop_
_entity_poly.entity_id
_entity_poly.type
_entity_poly.pdbx_seq_one_letter_code
_entity_poly.pdbx_strand_id
1 'polypeptide(L)'
;MKEEIRINLMTARILQFCADIFAVFGVILFGYIYFHSFSDNPVHALRDPFFVVTILIPFLPAAVLAFAASRKRKKVQAMVDRMNAEKSGGQ
;
A
#
# COMPACT_ATOMS: atom_id res chain seq x y z
N MET A 1 11.53 23.06 -7.06
CA MET A 1 11.92 22.41 -5.77
C MET A 1 10.80 22.36 -4.71
N LYS A 2 10.39 23.46 -4.05
CA LYS A 2 9.29 23.39 -3.03
C LYS A 2 7.97 22.87 -3.61
N GLU A 3 7.69 23.23 -4.85
CA GLU A 3 6.50 22.78 -5.59
C GLU A 3 6.56 21.28 -5.92
N GLU A 4 7.71 20.77 -6.37
CA GLU A 4 7.93 19.34 -6.62
C GLU A 4 7.80 18.48 -5.35
N ILE A 5 8.22 19.01 -4.19
CA ILE A 5 8.00 18.36 -2.89
C ILE A 5 6.49 18.26 -2.59
N ARG A 6 5.74 19.36 -2.78
CA ARG A 6 4.28 19.38 -2.57
C ARG A 6 3.57 18.40 -3.49
N ILE A 7 3.89 18.41 -4.78
CA ILE A 7 3.28 17.50 -5.78
C ILE A 7 3.58 16.05 -5.40
N ASN A 8 4.83 15.71 -5.07
CA ASN A 8 5.17 14.33 -4.69
C ASN A 8 4.49 13.88 -3.39
N LEU A 9 4.29 14.79 -2.41
CA LEU A 9 3.53 14.50 -1.19
C LEU A 9 2.05 14.28 -1.48
N MET A 10 1.42 15.13 -2.32
CA MET A 10 0.02 14.95 -2.72
C MET A 10 -0.18 13.64 -3.48
N THR A 11 0.68 13.34 -4.45
CA THR A 11 0.64 12.07 -5.18
C THR A 11 0.80 10.88 -4.24
N ALA A 12 1.72 10.93 -3.28
CA ALA A 12 1.89 9.86 -2.30
C ALA A 12 0.66 9.70 -1.38
N ARG A 13 -0.06 10.79 -1.08
CA ARG A 13 -1.31 10.73 -0.32
C ARG A 13 -2.44 10.10 -1.11
N ILE A 14 -2.58 10.46 -2.39
CA ILE A 14 -3.58 9.87 -3.29
C ILE A 14 -3.33 8.38 -3.48
N LEU A 15 -2.07 7.99 -3.75
CA LEU A 15 -1.71 6.57 -3.88
C LEU A 15 -2.01 5.78 -2.59
N GLN A 16 -1.76 6.36 -1.42
CA GLN A 16 -2.13 5.74 -0.15
C GLN A 16 -3.64 5.59 -0.01
N PHE A 17 -4.40 6.63 -0.34
CA PHE A 17 -5.87 6.57 -0.28
C PHE A 17 -6.45 5.51 -1.22
N CYS A 18 -5.93 5.40 -2.44
CA CYS A 18 -6.29 4.32 -3.36
C CYS A 18 -5.91 2.94 -2.78
N ALA A 19 -4.73 2.82 -2.17
CA ALA A 19 -4.31 1.58 -1.51
C ALA A 19 -5.30 1.17 -0.41
N ASP A 20 -5.75 2.14 0.40
CA ASP A 20 -6.71 1.90 1.48
C ASP A 20 -8.07 1.44 0.92
N ILE A 21 -8.55 2.04 -0.18
CA ILE A 21 -9.78 1.59 -0.88
C ILE A 21 -9.65 0.14 -1.35
N PHE A 22 -8.54 -0.19 -2.02
CA PHE A 22 -8.30 -1.56 -2.48
C PHE A 22 -8.15 -2.55 -1.32
N ALA A 23 -7.56 -2.13 -0.20
CA ALA A 23 -7.45 -2.97 0.99
C ALA A 23 -8.85 -3.28 1.56
N VAL A 24 -9.71 -2.28 1.71
CA VAL A 24 -11.10 -2.47 2.16
C VAL A 24 -11.85 -3.40 1.21
N PHE A 25 -11.75 -3.15 -0.10
CA PHE A 25 -12.39 -4.00 -1.11
C PHE A 25 -11.87 -5.44 -1.04
N GLY A 26 -10.56 -5.61 -0.81
CA GLY A 26 -9.96 -6.93 -0.66
C GLY A 26 -10.42 -7.67 0.58
N VAL A 27 -10.64 -6.98 1.71
CA VAL A 27 -11.25 -7.58 2.91
C VAL A 27 -12.68 -8.05 2.63
N ILE A 28 -13.47 -7.22 1.93
CA ILE A 28 -14.85 -7.58 1.57
C ILE A 28 -14.87 -8.80 0.65
N LEU A 29 -14.04 -8.81 -0.39
CA LEU A 29 -13.95 -9.93 -1.34
C LEU A 29 -13.44 -11.21 -0.66
N PHE A 30 -12.44 -11.08 0.21
CA PHE A 30 -11.96 -12.18 1.04
C PHE A 30 -13.09 -12.78 1.88
N GLY A 31 -13.85 -11.93 2.59
CA GLY A 31 -14.99 -12.37 3.37
C GLY A 31 -16.02 -13.11 2.51
N TYR A 32 -16.38 -12.55 1.35
CA TYR A 32 -17.31 -13.17 0.42
C TYR A 32 -16.84 -14.58 -0.02
N ILE A 33 -15.59 -14.71 -0.48
CA ILE A 33 -15.04 -16.00 -0.93
C ILE A 33 -14.96 -16.98 0.23
N TYR A 34 -14.51 -16.53 1.40
CA TYR A 34 -14.37 -17.37 2.58
C TYR A 34 -15.70 -17.95 3.05
N PHE A 35 -16.73 -17.10 3.22
CA PHE A 35 -18.05 -17.56 3.65
C PHE A 35 -18.76 -18.41 2.59
N HIS A 36 -18.54 -18.13 1.30
CA HIS A 36 -19.17 -18.90 0.24
C HIS A 36 -18.52 -20.28 0.02
N SER A 37 -17.20 -20.40 0.20
CA SER A 37 -16.47 -21.64 -0.09
C SER A 37 -16.22 -22.53 1.13
N PHE A 38 -16.27 -22.02 2.36
CA PHE A 38 -15.81 -22.75 3.56
C PHE A 38 -16.76 -22.69 4.75
N SER A 39 -18.07 -22.52 4.52
CA SER A 39 -19.10 -22.45 5.57
C SER A 39 -19.02 -23.61 6.58
N ASP A 40 -18.61 -24.81 6.13
CA ASP A 40 -18.66 -26.02 6.94
C ASP A 40 -17.35 -26.36 7.68
N ASN A 41 -16.18 -25.91 7.19
CA ASN A 41 -14.88 -26.25 7.81
C ASN A 41 -13.80 -25.19 7.52
N PRO A 42 -13.72 -24.12 8.34
CA PRO A 42 -12.83 -22.97 8.11
C PRO A 42 -11.34 -23.31 8.18
N VAL A 43 -10.97 -24.35 8.94
CA VAL A 43 -9.58 -24.78 9.12
C VAL A 43 -9.05 -25.51 7.88
N HIS A 44 -9.92 -26.09 7.07
CA HIS A 44 -9.52 -26.81 5.86
C HIS A 44 -9.03 -25.85 4.77
N ALA A 45 -9.59 -24.63 4.73
CA ALA A 45 -9.19 -23.57 3.81
C ALA A 45 -7.70 -23.19 3.96
N LEU A 46 -7.18 -23.19 5.19
CA LEU A 46 -5.78 -22.84 5.47
C LEU A 46 -4.79 -23.95 5.07
N ARG A 47 -5.27 -25.17 4.83
CA ARG A 47 -4.43 -26.30 4.37
C ARG A 47 -4.30 -26.34 2.86
N ASP A 48 -5.17 -25.65 2.12
CA ASP A 48 -5.07 -25.55 0.67
C ASP A 48 -4.16 -24.38 0.28
N PRO A 49 -2.95 -24.64 -0.26
CA PRO A 49 -2.04 -23.58 -0.67
C PRO A 49 -2.60 -22.73 -1.81
N PHE A 50 -3.47 -23.29 -2.67
CA PHE A 50 -4.11 -22.51 -3.73
C PHE A 50 -5.07 -21.48 -3.12
N PHE A 51 -5.87 -21.88 -2.13
CA PHE A 51 -6.75 -20.95 -1.45
C PHE A 51 -5.96 -19.81 -0.81
N VAL A 52 -4.88 -20.11 -0.09
CA VAL A 52 -4.03 -19.09 0.55
C VAL A 52 -3.47 -18.09 -0.47
N VAL A 53 -3.08 -18.55 -1.66
CA VAL A 53 -2.63 -17.64 -2.72
C VAL A 53 -3.79 -16.82 -3.28
N THR A 54 -4.94 -17.45 -3.54
CA THR A 54 -6.13 -16.77 -4.07
C THR A 54 -6.65 -15.68 -3.13
N ILE A 55 -6.58 -15.88 -1.82
CA ILE A 55 -7.01 -14.84 -0.87
C ILE A 55 -6.11 -13.61 -0.89
N LEU A 56 -4.85 -13.74 -1.31
CA LEU A 56 -3.90 -12.63 -1.36
C LEU A 56 -4.03 -11.80 -2.65
N ILE A 57 -4.59 -12.38 -3.71
CA ILE A 57 -4.84 -11.71 -5.01
C ILE A 57 -5.59 -10.37 -4.86
N PRO A 58 -6.70 -10.27 -4.13
CA PRO A 58 -7.39 -8.99 -4.00
C PRO A 58 -6.61 -7.91 -3.22
N PHE A 59 -5.61 -8.29 -2.42
CA PHE A 59 -4.77 -7.35 -1.67
C PHE A 59 -3.54 -6.89 -2.44
N LEU A 60 -3.18 -7.55 -3.54
CA LEU A 60 -2.03 -7.19 -4.39
C LEU A 60 -2.07 -5.74 -4.88
N PRO A 61 -3.19 -5.23 -5.44
CA PRO A 61 -3.29 -3.83 -5.87
C PRO A 61 -3.02 -2.85 -4.73
N ALA A 62 -3.56 -3.12 -3.54
CA ALA A 62 -3.34 -2.31 -2.35
C ALA A 62 -1.86 -2.30 -1.95
N ALA A 63 -1.22 -3.47 -1.91
CA ALA A 63 0.20 -3.60 -1.57
C ALA A 63 1.10 -2.84 -2.56
N VAL A 64 0.84 -2.94 -3.87
CA VAL A 64 1.60 -2.25 -4.91
C VAL A 64 1.46 -0.73 -4.77
N LEU A 65 0.25 -0.22 -4.54
CA LEU A 65 0.00 1.21 -4.37
C LEU A 65 0.62 1.77 -3.09
N ALA A 66 0.51 1.03 -1.98
CA ALA A 66 1.16 1.38 -0.71
C ALA A 66 2.70 1.41 -0.83
N PHE A 67 3.27 0.45 -1.57
CA PHE A 67 4.70 0.43 -1.86
C PHE A 67 5.13 1.62 -2.73
N ALA A 68 4.35 1.93 -3.78
CA ALA A 68 4.60 3.08 -4.64
C ALA A 68 4.52 4.41 -3.86
N ALA A 69 3.51 4.57 -2.99
CA ALA A 69 3.35 5.71 -2.10
C ALA A 69 4.56 5.84 -1.15
N SER A 70 4.99 4.74 -0.55
CA SER A 70 6.15 4.69 0.35
C SER A 70 7.43 5.10 -0.35
N ARG A 71 7.64 4.64 -1.58
CA ARG A 71 8.81 5.02 -2.39
C ARG A 71 8.83 6.52 -2.71
N LYS A 72 7.66 7.12 -3.01
CA LYS A 72 7.54 8.57 -3.24
C LYS A 72 7.84 9.36 -1.97
N ARG A 73 7.34 8.94 -0.80
CA ARG A 73 7.64 9.56 0.50
C ARG A 73 9.13 9.52 0.83
N LYS A 74 9.79 8.37 0.63
CA LYS A 74 11.25 8.25 0.81
C LYS A 74 12.03 9.22 -0.09
N LYS A 75 11.60 9.40 -1.35
CA LYS A 75 12.22 10.35 -2.28
C LYS A 75 12.05 11.81 -1.80
N VAL A 76 10.88 12.16 -1.27
CA VAL A 76 10.63 13.48 -0.68
C VAL A 76 11.52 13.71 0.55
N GLN A 77 11.60 12.73 1.46
CA GLN A 77 12.43 12.83 2.66
C GLN A 77 13.90 13.11 2.28
N ALA A 78 14.45 12.34 1.33
CA ALA A 78 15.82 12.55 0.86
C ALA A 78 16.03 13.93 0.22
N MET A 79 15.04 14.49 -0.47
CA MET A 79 15.13 15.86 -1.00
C MET A 79 15.13 16.92 0.13
N VAL A 80 14.31 16.73 1.16
CA VAL A 80 14.25 17.63 2.32
C VAL A 80 15.56 17.58 3.12
N ASP A 81 16.10 16.40 3.36
CA ASP A 81 17.35 16.23 4.11
C ASP A 81 18.53 16.91 3.40
N ARG A 82 18.59 16.81 2.05
CA ARG A 82 19.60 17.52 1.24
C ARG A 82 19.49 19.04 1.33
N MET A 83 18.27 19.60 1.28
CA MET A 83 18.06 21.04 1.44
C MET A 83 18.52 21.54 2.83
N ASN A 84 18.30 20.75 3.88
CA ASN A 84 18.71 21.11 5.24
C ASN A 84 20.24 21.05 5.41
N ALA A 85 20.90 20.08 4.77
CA ALA A 85 22.35 19.98 4.76
C ALA A 85 23.01 21.16 4.03
N GLU A 86 22.49 21.54 2.86
CA GLU A 86 22.97 22.71 2.10
C GLU A 86 22.82 24.02 2.89
N LYS A 87 21.71 24.19 3.62
CA LYS A 87 21.52 25.34 4.51
C LYS A 87 22.46 25.38 5.72
N SER A 88 22.96 24.22 6.15
CA SER A 88 23.82 24.11 7.34
C SER A 88 25.31 24.24 7.01
N GLY A 89 25.72 23.97 5.75
CA GLY A 89 27.10 24.11 5.28
C GLY A 89 27.42 25.42 4.55
N GLY A 90 26.44 26.32 4.41
CA GLY A 90 26.58 27.63 3.75
C GLY A 90 26.71 28.82 4.72
N GLN A 91 27.04 28.57 5.99
CA GLN A 91 27.39 29.59 6.98
C GLN A 91 28.89 29.59 7.24
#